data_AF-A0A392T6P5-F1
#
_entry.id   AF-A0A392T6P5-F1
#
_cell.length_a   1.000
_cell.length_b   1.000
_cell.length_c   1.000
_cell.angle_alpha   90.00
_cell.angle_beta   90.00
_cell.angle_gamma   90.00
#
_symmetry.space_group_name_H-M   'P 1'
#
loop_
_entity.id
_entity.type
_entity.pdbx_description
1 polymer ?
#
loop_
_entity_poly.entity_id
_entity_poly.type
_entity_poly.pdbx_seq_one_letter_code
_entity_poly.pdbx_strand_id
1 'polypeptide(L)' 'EQIMGSRVTIKEGEPVQQSLIKWKHKSFDDVTWEDNVFLAGQFPEFSLEDKTVSEEGGVD' A
#
# COMPACT_ATOMS: atom_id res chain seq x y z
N GLU A 1 6.87 -5.88 8.38
CA GLU A 1 6.15 -4.62 8.07
C GLU A 1 4.64 -4.79 8.29
N GLN A 2 3.87 -3.69 8.31
CA GLN A 2 2.40 -3.68 8.39
C GLN A 2 1.83 -2.63 7.44
N ILE A 3 0.73 -2.96 6.74
CA ILE A 3 0.03 -2.03 5.85
C ILE A 3 -0.92 -1.17 6.67
N MET A 4 -0.63 0.12 6.78
CA MET A 4 -1.46 1.09 7.48
C MET A 4 -2.59 1.62 6.60
N GLY A 5 -2.39 1.65 5.28
CA GLY A 5 -3.38 2.14 4.33
C GLY A 5 -2.98 1.89 2.89
N SER A 6 -3.88 2.23 1.97
CA SER A 6 -3.68 2.16 0.52
C SER A 6 -4.18 3.45 -0.11
N ARG A 7 -3.56 3.88 -1.21
CA ARG A 7 -4.03 4.99 -2.04
C ARG A 7 -3.70 4.71 -3.50
N VAL A 8 -4.48 5.31 -4.39
CA VAL A 8 -4.17 5.35 -5.83
C VAL A 8 -3.63 6.73 -6.15
N THR A 9 -2.49 6.82 -6.81
CA THR A 9 -1.92 8.08 -7.31
C THR A 9 -1.67 7.99 -8.81
N ILE A 10 -1.73 9.10 -9.53
CA ILE A 10 -1.31 9.13 -10.93
C ILE A 10 0.19 9.41 -10.97
N LYS A 11 0.99 8.46 -11.48
CA LYS A 11 2.41 8.65 -11.80
C LYS A 11 2.57 8.49 -13.30
N GLU A 12 3.19 9.47 -13.95
CA GLU A 12 3.44 9.42 -15.41
C GLU A 12 2.19 9.20 -16.28
N GLY A 13 1.01 9.62 -15.78
CA GLY A 13 -0.27 9.44 -16.47
C GLY A 13 -0.95 8.09 -16.22
N GLU A 14 -0.31 7.19 -15.48
CA GLU A 14 -0.85 5.87 -15.15
C GLU A 14 -1.30 5.82 -13.67
N PRO A 15 -2.44 5.18 -13.36
CA PRO A 15 -2.86 4.97 -11.98
C PRO A 15 -2.00 3.91 -11.30
N VAL A 16 -1.24 4.33 -10.28
CA VAL A 16 -0.37 3.48 -9.47
C VAL A 16 -0.95 3.31 -8.08
N GLN A 17 -1.18 2.06 -7.70
CA GLN A 17 -1.54 1.69 -6.33
C GLN A 17 -0.32 1.74 -5.43
N GLN A 18 -0.43 2.49 -4.34
CA GLN A 18 0.57 2.59 -3.29
C GLN A 18 0.00 2.12 -1.97
N SER A 19 0.84 1.47 -1.17
CA SER A 19 0.52 1.02 0.18
C SER A 19 1.38 1.78 1.18
N LEU A 20 0.75 2.25 2.26
CA LEU A 20 1.46 2.90 3.36
C LEU A 20 2.02 1.82 4.27
N ILE A 21 3.35 1.74 4.33
CA ILE A 21 4.08 0.69 5.02
C ILE A 21 4.64 1.21 6.32
N LYS A 22 4.27 0.54 7.40
CA LYS A 22 4.90 0.68 8.70
C LYS A 22 6.01 -0.35 8.86
N TRP A 23 7.23 0.14 8.91
CA TRP A 23 8.42 -0.69 9.08
C TRP A 23 8.58 -1.10 10.55
N LYS A 24 8.84 -2.39 10.82
CA LYS A 24 8.96 -2.92 12.19
C LYS A 24 10.14 -2.33 12.98
N HIS A 25 11.16 -1.84 12.28
CA HIS A 25 12.40 -1.32 12.86
C HIS A 25 12.53 0.21 12.79
N LYS A 26 11.50 0.92 12.32
CA LYS A 26 11.47 2.39 12.31
C LYS A 26 10.38 2.91 13.24
N SER A 27 10.44 4.19 13.57
CA SER A 27 9.44 4.85 14.41
C SER A 27 8.05 4.78 13.76
N PHE A 28 7.00 4.90 14.57
CA PHE A 28 5.62 4.88 14.07
C PHE A 28 5.32 6.00 13.06
N ASP A 29 6.04 7.13 13.14
CA ASP A 29 5.99 8.24 12.20
C ASP A 29 6.75 7.99 10.89
N ASP A 30 7.67 7.01 10.85
CA ASP A 30 8.45 6.66 9.66
C ASP A 30 7.69 5.69 8.75
N VAL A 31 6.43 6.00 8.46
CA VAL A 31 5.64 5.27 7.46
C VAL A 31 5.93 5.81 6.07
N THR A 32 6.18 4.93 5.10
CA THR A 32 6.45 5.32 3.71
C THR A 32 5.43 4.74 2.74
N TRP A 33 5.16 5.48 1.66
CA TRP A 33 4.30 5.01 0.58
C TRP A 33 5.14 4.23 -0.43
N GLU A 34 4.90 2.94 -0.52
CA GLU A 34 5.59 2.06 -1.44
C GLU A 34 4.62 1.56 -2.52
N ASP A 35 5.09 1.44 -3.75
CA ASP A 35 4.28 0.96 -4.87
C ASP A 35 3.94 -0.52 -4.69
N ASN A 36 2.69 -0.90 -4.95
CA ASN A 36 2.21 -2.27 -4.72
C ASN A 36 3.01 -3.32 -5.51
N VAL A 37 3.34 -2.98 -6.77
CA VAL A 37 4.19 -3.78 -7.66
C VAL A 37 5.61 -3.95 -7.10
N PHE A 38 6.15 -2.90 -6.49
CA PHE A 38 7.48 -2.94 -5.88
C PHE A 38 7.50 -3.84 -4.64
N LEU A 39 6.47 -3.73 -3.80
CA LEU A 39 6.31 -4.57 -2.61
C LEU A 39 6.14 -6.04 -2.97
N ALA A 40 5.30 -6.35 -3.96
CA ALA A 40 5.11 -7.72 -4.44
C ALA A 40 6.41 -8.33 -5.01
N GLY A 41 7.26 -7.51 -5.65
CA GLY A 41 8.53 -7.95 -6.22
C GLY A 41 9.68 -8.10 -5.21
N GLN A 42 9.72 -7.25 -4.17
CA GLN A 42 10.78 -7.27 -3.15
C GLN A 42 10.43 -8.15 -1.95
N PHE A 43 9.14 -8.28 -1.66
CA PHE A 43 8.63 -9.03 -0.53
C PHE A 43 7.56 -10.02 -1.02
N PRO A 44 7.94 -11.18 -1.56
CA PRO A 44 6.97 -12.18 -2.03
C PRO A 44 6.11 -12.77 -0.88
N GLU A 45 6.61 -12.75 0.36
CA GLU A 45 5.82 -13.08 1.57
C GLU A 45 4.92 -11.92 2.03
N PHE A 46 5.11 -10.71 1.48
CA PHE A 46 4.22 -9.59 1.71
C PHE A 46 3.00 -9.76 0.81
N SER A 47 2.15 -10.70 1.19
CA SER A 47 0.86 -10.95 0.55
C SER A 47 -0.01 -9.71 0.70
N LEU A 48 0.01 -8.86 -0.32
CA LEU A 48 -0.92 -7.76 -0.55
C LEU A 48 -2.35 -8.26 -0.83
N GLU A 49 -2.51 -9.57 -1.07
CA GLU A 49 -3.78 -10.26 -1.29
C GLU A 49 -4.77 -10.16 -0.11
N ASP A 50 -4.33 -9.89 1.13
CA ASP A 50 -5.23 -9.87 2.31
C ASP A 50 -6.02 -8.56 2.48
N LYS A 51 -5.76 -7.53 1.67
CA LYS A 51 -6.56 -6.29 1.70
C LYS A 51 -7.07 -5.90 0.32
N THR A 52 -7.81 -6.83 -0.30
CA THR A 52 -8.95 -6.42 -1.12
C THR A 52 -9.95 -5.77 -0.16
N VAL A 53 -9.84 -4.46 0.03
CA VAL A 53 -10.91 -3.71 0.66
C VAL A 53 -12.10 -3.86 -0.31
N SER A 54 -13.14 -4.57 0.12
CA SER A 54 -14.47 -4.28 -0.36
C SER A 54 -14.74 -2.82 -0.01
N GLU A 55 -14.39 -1.88 -0.89
CA GLU A 55 -14.99 -0.56 -0.87
C GLU A 55 -16.35 -0.68 -1.58
N GLU A 56 -17.27 -1.40 -0.93
CA GLU A 56 -18.68 -1.04 -0.97
C GLU A 56 -18.84 0.19 -0.07
N GLY A 57 -18.70 1.37 -0.68
CA GLY A 57 -18.72 2.63 0.06
C GLY A 57 -19.11 3.78 -0.85
N GLY A 58 -20.30 3.70 -1.43
CA GLY A 58 -20.94 4.88 -1.99
C GLY A 58 -21.18 5.94 -0.90
N VAL A 59 -20.76 7.16 -1.17
CA VAL A 59 -21.11 8.43 -0.50
C VAL A 59 -20.76 9.50 -1.56
N ASP A 60 -21.63 10.37 -2.07
CA ASP A 60 -22.98 10.86 -1.77
C ASP A 60 -23.73 11.08 -3.10
#